data_AF-R6LYV7-F1
#
_entry.id   AF-R6LYV7-F1
#
_cell.length_a   1.000
_cell.length_b   1.000
_cell.length_c   1.000
_cell.angle_alpha   90.00
_cell.angle_beta   90.00
_cell.angle_gamma   90.00
#
_symmetry.space_group_name_H-M   'P 1'
#
loop_
_entity.id
_entity.type
_entity.pdbx_description
1 polymer ?
#
loop_
_entity_poly.entity_id
_entity_poly.type
_entity_poly.pdbx_seq_one_letter_code
_entity_poly.pdbx_strand_id
1 'polypeptide(L)'
;MNDERMIKLQHFFSNDIRIKKEIYDMAPQVLGGYVDEESVSKYTDKLNDSLIYIFSELKRITIDIFGKESNVFNRLCYLEQTIKNSFYSCGLDINKLKLFYQKFISNMESRFIDSVKSTCKGYYAPNKISAVNEANSINEFLHFMHSYIVNNNKILRSLPLISEKKNDYEYSISLRGNRNPIFEQLFVMFPSSLDCGITDMVIIDDKKLIIMVRDRGHALSMEVSLNNDIARIEYFIPKLCNIEMINRLPGVNKVNKDSVGATGVMEVKISDLPKTLFNFISMVPTDLDMFNYTDLDMFNSYRR
;
A
#
# COMPACT_ATOMS: atom_id res chain seq x y z
N MET A 1 1.41 26.29 -2.90
CA MET A 1 0.51 25.39 -2.14
C MET A 1 0.36 24.02 -2.78
N ASN A 2 0.13 23.90 -4.11
CA ASN A 2 0.05 22.60 -4.78
C ASN A 2 1.40 21.86 -4.84
N ASP A 3 2.50 22.58 -5.03
CA ASP A 3 3.84 21.97 -5.11
C ASP A 3 4.30 21.37 -3.78
N GLU A 4 3.91 21.97 -2.65
CA GLU A 4 4.28 21.49 -1.32
C GLU A 4 3.68 20.09 -1.02
N ARG A 5 2.42 19.86 -1.41
CA ARG A 5 1.77 18.55 -1.24
C ARG A 5 2.42 17.49 -2.12
N MET A 6 2.81 17.88 -3.33
CA MET A 6 3.53 17.00 -4.25
C MET A 6 4.89 16.59 -3.67
N ILE A 7 5.66 17.56 -3.17
CA ILE A 7 6.96 17.32 -2.51
C ILE A 7 6.81 16.38 -1.31
N LYS A 8 5.81 16.61 -0.45
CA LYS A 8 5.54 15.75 0.72
C LYS A 8 5.20 14.31 0.33
N LEU A 9 4.46 14.13 -0.76
CA LEU A 9 4.11 12.80 -1.25
C LEU A 9 5.31 12.07 -1.86
N GLN A 10 6.13 12.76 -2.65
CA GLN A 10 7.40 12.22 -3.15
C GLN A 10 8.35 11.86 -2.00
N HIS A 11 8.43 12.73 -0.99
CA HIS A 11 9.21 12.49 0.22
C HIS A 11 8.78 11.21 0.93
N PHE A 12 7.47 10.99 1.08
CA PHE A 12 6.93 9.74 1.63
C PHE A 12 7.40 8.52 0.84
N PHE A 13 7.21 8.47 -0.49
CA PHE A 13 7.53 7.28 -1.27
C PHE A 13 9.04 7.00 -1.36
N SER A 14 9.86 8.04 -1.40
CA SER A 14 11.32 7.92 -1.32
C SER A 14 11.76 7.30 0.01
N ASN A 15 11.18 7.78 1.12
CA ASN A 15 11.50 7.26 2.45
C ASN A 15 10.92 5.87 2.73
N ASP A 16 9.74 5.54 2.20
CA ASP A 16 9.16 4.19 2.29
C ASP A 16 10.14 3.14 1.74
N ILE A 17 10.74 3.41 0.56
CA ILE A 17 11.74 2.54 -0.05
C ILE A 17 13.02 2.48 0.80
N ARG A 18 13.52 3.63 1.27
CA ARG A 18 14.75 3.69 2.09
C ARG A 18 14.60 2.96 3.41
N ILE A 19 13.47 3.14 4.11
CA ILE A 19 13.21 2.44 5.37
C ILE A 19 13.05 0.95 5.14
N LYS A 20 12.33 0.51 4.08
CA LYS A 20 12.23 -0.92 3.74
C LYS A 20 13.60 -1.54 3.46
N LYS A 21 14.47 -0.82 2.76
CA LYS A 21 15.86 -1.24 2.55
C LYS A 21 16.62 -1.33 3.87
N GLU A 22 16.50 -0.34 4.74
CA GLU A 22 17.15 -0.36 6.07
C GLU A 22 16.67 -1.54 6.92
N ILE A 23 15.36 -1.83 6.91
CA ILE A 23 14.78 -3.01 7.57
C ILE A 23 15.43 -4.29 7.05
N TYR A 24 15.53 -4.44 5.73
CA TYR A 24 16.17 -5.59 5.12
C TYR A 24 17.66 -5.69 5.48
N ASP A 25 18.39 -4.59 5.37
CA ASP A 25 19.83 -4.54 5.59
C ASP A 25 20.21 -4.79 7.06
N MET A 26 19.33 -4.45 8.02
CA MET A 26 19.54 -4.72 9.45
C MET A 26 19.04 -6.09 9.91
N ALA A 27 18.51 -6.93 9.01
CA ALA A 27 18.06 -8.27 9.37
C ALA A 27 19.21 -9.11 9.99
N PRO A 28 18.93 -9.91 11.03
CA PRO A 28 19.95 -10.74 11.64
C PRO A 28 20.45 -11.81 10.66
N GLN A 29 21.76 -11.99 10.60
CA GLN A 29 22.38 -13.01 9.74
C GLN A 29 22.05 -14.44 10.24
N VAL A 30 21.84 -15.35 9.30
CA VAL A 30 21.36 -16.71 9.58
C VAL A 30 22.49 -17.65 10.02
N LEU A 31 23.74 -17.41 9.62
CA LEU A 31 24.86 -18.34 9.85
C LEU A 31 26.12 -17.62 10.35
N GLY A 32 26.69 -18.09 11.47
CA GLY A 32 28.07 -17.84 11.88
C GLY A 32 28.48 -16.39 12.20
N GLY A 33 27.59 -15.41 12.13
CA GLY A 33 27.92 -13.99 12.28
C GLY A 33 27.96 -13.45 13.71
N TYR A 34 27.62 -14.26 14.72
CA TYR A 34 27.46 -13.84 16.11
C TYR A 34 28.13 -14.85 17.05
N VAL A 35 29.46 -14.90 16.98
CA VAL A 35 30.27 -15.95 17.62
C VAL A 35 30.85 -15.49 18.96
N ASP A 36 30.94 -14.18 19.15
CA ASP A 36 31.56 -13.51 20.29
C ASP A 36 30.78 -12.24 20.68
N GLU A 37 31.13 -11.69 21.84
CA GLU A 37 30.49 -10.48 22.37
C GLU A 37 30.71 -9.26 21.45
N GLU A 38 31.84 -9.17 20.76
CA GLU A 38 32.17 -8.05 19.86
C GLU A 38 31.22 -8.02 18.65
N SER A 39 30.98 -9.15 18.02
CA SER A 39 30.06 -9.29 16.88
C SER A 39 28.60 -9.01 17.29
N VAL A 40 28.19 -9.42 18.49
CA VAL A 40 26.88 -9.08 19.05
C VAL A 40 26.77 -7.59 19.37
N SER A 41 27.81 -6.97 19.92
CA SER A 41 27.87 -5.53 20.17
C SER A 41 27.74 -4.75 18.86
N LYS A 42 28.51 -5.08 17.83
CA LYS A 42 28.44 -4.42 16.51
C LYS A 42 27.05 -4.49 15.89
N TYR A 43 26.37 -5.63 16.03
CA TYR A 43 24.99 -5.77 15.55
C TYR A 43 24.00 -4.96 16.39
N THR A 44 24.20 -4.90 17.70
CA THR A 44 23.40 -4.08 18.61
C THR A 44 23.53 -2.60 18.26
N ASP A 45 24.76 -2.12 18.02
CA ASP A 45 25.02 -0.73 17.60
C ASP A 45 24.36 -0.43 16.26
N LYS A 46 24.51 -1.32 15.28
CA LYS A 46 23.83 -1.21 13.98
C LYS A 46 22.32 -1.11 14.14
N LEU A 47 21.70 -2.00 14.93
CA LEU A 47 20.26 -1.95 15.19
C LEU A 47 19.84 -0.62 15.82
N ASN A 48 20.60 -0.12 16.79
CA ASN A 48 20.31 1.16 17.44
C ASN A 48 20.36 2.33 16.46
N ASP A 49 21.41 2.40 15.63
CA ASP A 49 21.58 3.44 14.62
C ASP A 49 20.46 3.40 13.56
N SER A 50 20.13 2.19 13.08
CA SER A 50 19.01 1.97 12.15
C SER A 50 17.67 2.40 12.77
N LEU A 51 17.42 2.09 14.05
CA LEU A 51 16.18 2.50 14.73
C LEU A 51 16.11 4.04 14.86
N ILE A 52 17.20 4.70 15.22
CA ILE A 52 17.26 6.17 15.32
C ILE A 52 16.93 6.79 13.95
N TYR A 53 17.58 6.31 12.89
CA TYR A 53 17.34 6.77 11.53
C TYR A 53 15.88 6.57 11.12
N ILE A 54 15.34 5.37 11.28
CA ILE A 54 13.98 5.03 10.85
C ILE A 54 12.94 5.87 11.59
N PHE A 55 13.04 6.01 12.91
CA PHE A 55 12.07 6.83 13.65
C PHE A 55 12.17 8.31 13.32
N SER A 56 13.37 8.82 12.99
CA SER A 56 13.54 10.19 12.49
C SER A 56 12.77 10.39 11.17
N GLU A 57 12.96 9.48 10.20
CA GLU A 57 12.27 9.56 8.91
C GLU A 57 10.76 9.33 9.04
N LEU A 58 10.32 8.34 9.83
CA LEU A 58 8.90 8.10 10.10
C LEU A 58 8.22 9.32 10.73
N LYS A 59 8.88 10.02 11.66
CA LYS A 59 8.33 11.24 12.27
C LYS A 59 8.16 12.34 11.24
N ARG A 60 9.16 12.55 10.37
CA ARG A 60 9.10 13.57 9.30
C ARG A 60 7.93 13.31 8.36
N ILE A 61 7.84 12.11 7.79
CA ILE A 61 6.76 11.78 6.85
C ILE A 61 5.38 11.78 7.54
N THR A 62 5.31 11.41 8.83
CA THR A 62 4.04 11.45 9.58
C THR A 62 3.58 12.88 9.82
N ILE A 63 4.49 13.80 10.16
CA ILE A 63 4.19 15.23 10.30
C ILE A 63 3.76 15.82 8.96
N ASP A 64 4.45 15.47 7.87
CA ASP A 64 4.13 15.98 6.52
C ASP A 64 2.72 15.62 6.07
N ILE A 65 2.28 14.38 6.35
CA ILE A 65 0.99 13.85 5.86
C ILE A 65 -0.16 14.12 6.84
N PHE A 66 0.07 13.97 8.15
CA PHE A 66 -0.99 14.00 9.17
C PHE A 66 -0.90 15.22 10.11
N GLY A 67 0.26 15.86 10.20
CA GLY A 67 0.53 16.89 11.20
C GLY A 67 0.94 16.33 12.56
N LYS A 68 1.62 17.17 13.34
CA LYS A 68 2.22 16.83 14.65
C LYS A 68 1.19 16.46 15.72
N GLU A 69 0.02 17.09 15.71
CA GLU A 69 -1.04 16.86 16.70
C GLU A 69 -1.96 15.67 16.34
N SER A 70 -1.60 14.90 15.31
CA SER A 70 -2.45 13.80 14.83
C SER A 70 -2.37 12.56 15.72
N ASN A 71 -3.46 11.77 15.75
CA ASN A 71 -3.45 10.45 16.39
C ASN A 71 -2.35 9.53 15.83
N VAL A 72 -2.06 9.65 14.53
CA VAL A 72 -1.01 8.86 13.86
C VAL A 72 0.38 9.20 14.40
N PHE A 73 0.68 10.49 14.57
CA PHE A 73 1.95 10.93 15.17
C PHE A 73 2.08 10.50 16.64
N ASN A 74 1.00 10.64 17.42
CA ASN A 74 0.99 10.19 18.82
C ASN A 74 1.22 8.68 18.92
N ARG A 75 0.58 7.89 18.03
CA ARG A 75 0.79 6.45 17.97
C ARG A 75 2.22 6.08 17.58
N LEU A 76 2.84 6.80 16.64
CA LEU A 76 4.26 6.59 16.30
C LEU A 76 5.18 6.84 17.49
N CYS A 77 4.96 7.92 18.25
CA CYS A 77 5.75 8.21 19.44
C CYS A 77 5.60 7.12 20.52
N TYR A 78 4.39 6.61 20.72
CA TYR A 78 4.16 5.47 21.61
C TYR A 78 4.87 4.20 21.14
N LEU A 79 4.80 3.91 19.83
CA LEU A 79 5.46 2.76 19.22
C LEU A 79 6.98 2.85 19.39
N GLU A 80 7.57 4.02 19.15
CA GLU A 80 9.01 4.26 19.35
C GLU A 80 9.43 4.01 20.80
N GLN A 81 8.69 4.51 21.79
CA GLN A 81 9.00 4.28 23.20
C GLN A 81 8.93 2.79 23.55
N THR A 82 7.89 2.09 23.07
CA THR A 82 7.72 0.65 23.29
C THR A 82 8.86 -0.16 22.70
N ILE A 83 9.26 0.18 21.47
CA ILE A 83 10.35 -0.48 20.75
C ILE A 83 11.70 -0.19 21.43
N LYS A 84 11.98 1.05 21.82
CA LYS A 84 13.21 1.42 22.54
C LYS A 84 13.35 0.67 23.87
N ASN A 85 12.30 0.64 24.67
CA ASN A 85 12.30 -0.09 25.95
C ASN A 85 12.56 -1.59 25.73
N SER A 86 11.93 -2.17 24.72
CA SER A 86 12.11 -3.59 24.37
C SER A 86 13.52 -3.87 23.85
N PHE A 87 14.08 -2.99 23.03
CA PHE A 87 15.45 -3.08 22.54
C PHE A 87 16.45 -3.06 23.70
N TYR A 88 16.38 -2.08 24.61
CA TYR A 88 17.29 -2.00 25.76
C TYR A 88 17.20 -3.22 26.68
N SER A 89 16.04 -3.85 26.80
CA SER A 89 15.87 -5.09 27.59
C SER A 89 16.57 -6.31 26.98
N CYS A 90 17.00 -6.23 25.72
CA CYS A 90 17.72 -7.31 25.05
C CYS A 90 19.16 -7.44 25.58
N GLY A 91 19.82 -6.32 25.91
CA GLY A 91 21.26 -6.31 26.18
C GLY A 91 22.07 -6.90 25.00
N LEU A 92 23.23 -7.50 25.30
CA LEU A 92 24.06 -8.20 24.31
C LEU A 92 23.65 -9.69 24.17
N ASP A 93 22.34 -9.95 24.06
CA ASP A 93 21.79 -11.30 23.85
C ASP A 93 21.26 -11.42 22.42
N ILE A 94 22.00 -12.14 21.56
CA ILE A 94 21.64 -12.30 20.14
C ILE A 94 20.28 -12.96 19.93
N ASN A 95 19.87 -13.89 20.80
CA ASN A 95 18.58 -14.56 20.65
C ASN A 95 17.43 -13.58 20.94
N LYS A 96 17.59 -12.75 21.98
CA LYS A 96 16.64 -11.67 22.26
C LYS A 96 16.61 -10.64 21.14
N LEU A 97 17.77 -10.23 20.59
CA LEU A 97 17.85 -9.28 19.49
C LEU A 97 17.20 -9.81 18.20
N LYS A 98 17.35 -11.11 17.91
CA LYS A 98 16.66 -11.78 16.78
C LYS A 98 15.15 -11.77 16.96
N LEU A 99 14.66 -12.14 18.14
CA LEU A 99 13.23 -12.12 18.47
C LEU A 99 12.68 -10.68 18.45
N PHE A 100 13.47 -9.71 18.93
CA PHE A 100 13.13 -8.30 18.88
C PHE A 100 12.96 -7.81 17.43
N TYR A 101 13.91 -8.11 16.54
CA TYR A 101 13.81 -7.75 15.11
C TYR A 101 12.56 -8.36 14.47
N GLN A 102 12.30 -9.65 14.73
CA GLN A 102 11.12 -10.33 14.20
C GLN A 102 9.84 -9.66 14.68
N LYS A 103 9.73 -9.36 15.98
CA LYS A 103 8.51 -8.85 16.60
C LYS A 103 8.23 -7.37 16.33
N PHE A 104 9.24 -6.52 16.46
CA PHE A 104 9.06 -5.06 16.49
C PHE A 104 9.46 -4.36 15.21
N ILE A 105 10.23 -5.02 14.33
CA ILE A 105 10.73 -4.40 13.11
C ILE A 105 10.02 -5.00 11.90
N SER A 106 10.16 -6.31 11.69
CA SER A 106 9.75 -6.97 10.44
C SER A 106 8.34 -7.58 10.47
N ASN A 107 7.72 -7.74 11.63
CA ASN A 107 6.42 -8.40 11.78
C ASN A 107 5.34 -7.79 10.88
N MET A 108 4.38 -8.62 10.49
CA MET A 108 3.19 -8.19 9.79
C MET A 108 2.06 -9.16 10.12
N GLU A 109 1.23 -8.82 11.13
CA GLU A 109 0.13 -9.68 11.52
C GLU A 109 -1.00 -9.67 10.48
N SER A 110 -1.55 -10.84 10.16
CA SER A 110 -2.68 -10.96 9.22
C SER A 110 -3.90 -10.17 9.68
N ARG A 111 -4.19 -10.18 10.99
CA ARG A 111 -5.26 -9.37 11.59
C ARG A 111 -5.05 -7.87 11.37
N PHE A 112 -3.81 -7.41 11.48
CA PHE A 112 -3.48 -6.01 11.22
C PHE A 112 -3.67 -5.65 9.75
N ILE A 113 -3.22 -6.51 8.82
CA ILE A 113 -3.47 -6.34 7.38
C ILE A 113 -4.98 -6.19 7.11
N ASP A 114 -5.80 -7.05 7.70
CA ASP A 114 -7.26 -7.01 7.52
C ASP A 114 -7.90 -5.74 8.13
N SER A 115 -7.38 -5.26 9.27
CA SER A 115 -7.77 -3.98 9.88
C SER A 115 -7.42 -2.79 8.98
N VAL A 116 -6.23 -2.78 8.38
CA VAL A 116 -5.80 -1.76 7.41
C VAL A 116 -6.69 -1.80 6.15
N LYS A 117 -6.93 -2.98 5.56
CA LYS A 117 -7.84 -3.13 4.40
C LYS A 117 -9.26 -2.65 4.70
N SER A 118 -9.74 -2.90 5.92
CA SER A 118 -11.07 -2.46 6.36
C SER A 118 -11.16 -0.93 6.48
N THR A 119 -10.08 -0.30 6.95
CA THR A 119 -10.01 1.14 7.24
C THR A 119 -9.68 1.98 6.00
N CYS A 120 -8.74 1.52 5.16
CA CYS A 120 -8.16 2.26 4.04
C CYS A 120 -8.88 1.95 2.72
N LYS A 121 -10.19 2.26 2.63
CA LYS A 121 -11.00 2.08 1.42
C LYS A 121 -11.13 3.39 0.64
N GLY A 122 -10.83 3.36 -0.67
CA GLY A 122 -10.96 4.51 -1.58
C GLY A 122 -12.38 5.06 -1.63
N TYR A 123 -12.52 6.38 -1.80
CA TYR A 123 -13.79 7.13 -1.85
C TYR A 123 -14.74 7.01 -0.63
N TYR A 124 -14.44 6.12 0.33
CA TYR A 124 -15.19 5.90 1.56
C TYR A 124 -14.38 6.16 2.83
N ALA A 125 -13.09 6.52 2.70
CA ALA A 125 -12.15 6.67 3.81
C ALA A 125 -12.79 7.41 5.01
N PRO A 126 -13.17 6.68 6.07
CA PRO A 126 -13.81 7.30 7.22
C PRO A 126 -12.78 8.18 7.93
N ASN A 127 -13.26 9.26 8.56
CA ASN A 127 -12.43 10.15 9.39
C ASN A 127 -11.81 9.45 10.62
N LYS A 128 -12.03 8.14 10.81
CA LYS A 128 -11.49 7.35 11.92
C LYS A 128 -10.36 6.45 11.44
N ILE A 129 -9.13 6.90 11.70
CA ILE A 129 -7.89 6.17 11.47
C ILE A 129 -7.65 5.24 12.68
N SER A 130 -8.47 4.21 12.85
CA SER A 130 -8.37 3.32 14.02
C SER A 130 -7.27 2.27 13.86
N ALA A 131 -7.07 1.73 12.65
CA ALA A 131 -6.10 0.65 12.40
C ALA A 131 -4.67 1.00 12.84
N VAL A 132 -4.25 2.26 12.76
CA VAL A 132 -2.91 2.67 13.22
C VAL A 132 -2.65 2.31 14.68
N ASN A 133 -3.69 2.32 15.52
CA ASN A 133 -3.58 2.03 16.94
C ASN A 133 -3.25 0.56 17.22
N GLU A 134 -3.42 -0.32 16.23
CA GLU A 134 -3.11 -1.75 16.31
C GLU A 134 -1.67 -2.07 15.83
N ALA A 135 -0.97 -1.12 15.20
CA ALA A 135 0.38 -1.36 14.66
C ALA A 135 1.39 -1.56 15.79
N ASN A 136 2.06 -2.73 15.85
CA ASN A 136 3.00 -3.10 16.90
C ASN A 136 4.46 -3.19 16.40
N SER A 137 4.67 -3.06 15.10
CA SER A 137 5.98 -3.05 14.46
C SER A 137 6.16 -1.88 13.48
N ILE A 138 7.41 -1.62 13.13
CA ILE A 138 7.79 -0.62 12.11
C ILE A 138 7.15 -0.96 10.75
N ASN A 139 7.23 -2.23 10.33
CA ASN A 139 6.68 -2.68 9.05
C ASN A 139 5.15 -2.51 9.00
N GLU A 140 4.43 -2.83 10.08
CA GLU A 140 2.99 -2.58 10.19
C GLU A 140 2.65 -1.09 10.11
N PHE A 141 3.39 -0.23 10.82
CA PHE A 141 3.16 1.22 10.76
C PHE A 141 3.38 1.77 9.34
N LEU A 142 4.44 1.34 8.65
CA LEU A 142 4.67 1.68 7.24
C LEU A 142 3.55 1.18 6.32
N HIS A 143 3.10 -0.06 6.51
CA HIS A 143 2.01 -0.62 5.73
C HIS A 143 0.72 0.17 5.89
N PHE A 144 0.40 0.61 7.11
CA PHE A 144 -0.73 1.51 7.36
C PHE A 144 -0.55 2.84 6.61
N MET A 145 0.60 3.50 6.75
CA MET A 145 0.88 4.79 6.10
C MET A 145 0.75 4.71 4.58
N HIS A 146 1.37 3.70 3.99
CA HIS A 146 1.33 3.44 2.55
C HIS A 146 -0.11 3.19 2.09
N SER A 147 -0.83 2.30 2.76
CA SER A 147 -2.22 1.97 2.44
C SER A 147 -3.15 3.17 2.59
N TYR A 148 -2.95 4.01 3.61
CA TYR A 148 -3.73 5.23 3.80
C TYR A 148 -3.54 6.20 2.64
N ILE A 149 -2.30 6.45 2.22
CA ILE A 149 -1.98 7.42 1.17
C ILE A 149 -2.52 6.96 -0.18
N VAL A 150 -2.21 5.74 -0.59
CA VAL A 150 -2.58 5.19 -1.91
C VAL A 150 -4.11 5.08 -2.05
N ASN A 151 -4.83 4.82 -0.96
CA ASN A 151 -6.27 4.67 -0.96
C ASN A 151 -7.05 5.93 -0.53
N ASN A 152 -6.41 7.10 -0.43
CA ASN A 152 -7.09 8.34 -0.02
C ASN A 152 -7.28 9.30 -1.19
N ASN A 153 -8.49 9.28 -1.75
CA ASN A 153 -8.88 10.14 -2.87
C ASN A 153 -8.76 11.64 -2.57
N LYS A 154 -8.87 12.08 -1.30
CA LYS A 154 -8.68 13.50 -0.94
C LYS A 154 -7.22 13.90 -1.09
N ILE A 155 -6.28 13.04 -0.70
CA ILE A 155 -4.84 13.27 -0.91
C ILE A 155 -4.55 13.30 -2.41
N LEU A 156 -4.99 12.28 -3.15
CA LEU A 156 -4.70 12.16 -4.59
C LEU A 156 -5.27 13.33 -5.41
N ARG A 157 -6.51 13.75 -5.14
CA ARG A 157 -7.15 14.88 -5.84
C ARG A 157 -6.61 16.25 -5.46
N SER A 158 -5.88 16.33 -4.34
CA SER A 158 -5.28 17.59 -3.89
C SER A 158 -4.05 18.03 -4.69
N LEU A 159 -3.57 17.15 -5.58
CA LEU A 159 -2.38 17.34 -6.40
C LEU A 159 -2.69 18.11 -7.70
N PRO A 160 -1.68 18.77 -8.30
CA PRO A 160 -1.86 19.55 -9.53
C PRO A 160 -2.53 18.74 -10.64
N LEU A 161 -3.56 19.28 -11.27
CA LEU A 161 -4.17 18.69 -12.46
C LEU A 161 -3.29 18.95 -13.68
N ILE A 162 -2.99 17.90 -14.45
CA ILE A 162 -2.24 17.98 -15.71
C ILE A 162 -3.21 17.95 -16.90
N SER A 163 -4.13 16.98 -16.89
CA SER A 163 -5.10 16.77 -17.96
C SER A 163 -6.35 16.08 -17.43
N GLU A 164 -7.48 16.27 -18.11
CA GLU A 164 -8.75 15.63 -17.80
C GLU A 164 -9.49 15.30 -19.10
N LYS A 165 -10.12 14.13 -19.16
CA LYS A 165 -11.04 13.73 -20.23
C LYS A 165 -12.27 13.05 -19.67
N LYS A 166 -13.33 12.95 -20.47
CA LYS A 166 -14.53 12.17 -20.16
C LYS A 166 -14.47 10.80 -20.83
N ASN A 167 -14.99 9.80 -20.14
CA ASN A 167 -15.26 8.50 -20.75
C ASN A 167 -16.66 8.49 -21.40
N ASP A 168 -17.03 7.39 -22.06
CA ASP A 168 -18.30 7.27 -22.80
C ASP A 168 -19.54 7.32 -21.88
N TYR A 169 -19.33 7.29 -20.56
CA TYR A 169 -20.34 7.33 -19.49
C TYR A 169 -20.32 8.67 -18.73
N GLU A 170 -19.66 9.70 -19.27
CA GLU A 170 -19.55 11.05 -18.69
C GLU A 170 -18.79 11.15 -17.34
N TYR A 171 -18.11 10.08 -16.93
CA TYR A 171 -17.19 10.11 -15.78
C TYR A 171 -15.84 10.74 -16.15
N SER A 172 -15.26 11.45 -15.19
CA SER A 172 -13.93 12.08 -15.36
C SER A 172 -12.82 11.04 -15.24
N ILE A 173 -11.85 11.11 -16.16
CA ILE A 173 -10.53 10.50 -16.05
C ILE A 173 -9.54 11.66 -15.92
N SER A 174 -8.92 11.79 -14.76
CA SER A 174 -7.99 12.87 -14.42
C SER A 174 -6.54 12.38 -14.35
N LEU A 175 -5.61 13.10 -14.93
CA LEU A 175 -4.16 12.94 -14.74
C LEU A 175 -3.62 14.08 -13.87
N ARG A 176 -2.89 13.75 -12.81
CA ARG A 176 -2.39 14.70 -11.80
C ARG A 176 -0.92 14.44 -11.46
N GLY A 177 -0.30 15.40 -10.79
CA GLY A 177 1.05 15.28 -10.23
C GLY A 177 2.13 15.82 -11.15
N ASN A 178 3.22 15.06 -11.31
CA ASN A 178 4.34 15.44 -12.17
C ASN A 178 4.14 15.02 -13.64
N ARG A 179 4.86 15.68 -14.56
CA ARG A 179 4.84 15.28 -15.97
C ARG A 179 5.78 14.11 -16.22
N ASN A 180 5.30 13.12 -16.96
CA ASN A 180 6.08 11.95 -17.36
C ASN A 180 5.55 11.41 -18.70
N PRO A 181 6.38 11.29 -19.75
CA PRO A 181 5.90 10.90 -21.09
C PRO A 181 5.24 9.52 -21.14
N ILE A 182 5.76 8.55 -20.38
CA ILE A 182 5.22 7.17 -20.37
C ILE A 182 3.82 7.18 -19.76
N PHE A 183 3.65 7.85 -18.62
CA PHE A 183 2.36 7.90 -17.94
C PHE A 183 1.34 8.83 -18.61
N GLU A 184 1.79 9.92 -19.24
CA GLU A 184 0.94 10.75 -20.10
C GLU A 184 0.44 9.96 -21.32
N GLN A 185 1.30 9.18 -21.96
CA GLN A 185 0.90 8.28 -23.05
C GLN A 185 -0.10 7.22 -22.56
N LEU A 186 0.14 6.62 -21.39
CA LEU A 186 -0.80 5.68 -20.77
C LEU A 186 -2.17 6.33 -20.53
N PHE A 187 -2.21 7.58 -20.05
CA PHE A 187 -3.45 8.34 -19.88
C PHE A 187 -4.16 8.60 -21.22
N VAL A 188 -3.43 8.97 -22.28
CA VAL A 188 -4.00 9.15 -23.62
C VAL A 188 -4.63 7.85 -24.12
N MET A 189 -3.92 6.72 -23.94
CA MET A 189 -4.38 5.39 -24.36
C MET A 189 -5.50 4.80 -23.49
N PHE A 190 -5.80 5.39 -22.34
CA PHE A 190 -6.87 4.91 -21.45
C PHE A 190 -8.22 4.88 -22.21
N PRO A 191 -8.87 3.72 -22.38
CA PRO A 191 -10.06 3.61 -23.23
C PRO A 191 -11.25 4.37 -22.65
N SER A 192 -11.93 5.18 -23.47
CA SER A 192 -13.15 5.88 -23.05
C SER A 192 -14.33 4.91 -22.91
N SER A 193 -14.31 3.79 -23.61
CA SER A 193 -15.33 2.74 -23.55
C SER A 193 -15.18 1.80 -22.35
N LEU A 194 -14.15 1.97 -21.52
CA LEU A 194 -13.98 1.15 -20.32
C LEU A 194 -15.06 1.54 -19.30
N ASP A 195 -15.92 0.58 -18.97
CA ASP A 195 -17.00 0.77 -18.00
C ASP A 195 -16.41 0.91 -16.58
N CYS A 196 -16.01 2.14 -16.26
CA CYS A 196 -15.49 2.53 -14.95
C CYS A 196 -16.02 3.91 -14.58
N GLY A 197 -16.13 4.14 -13.28
CA GLY A 197 -16.50 5.45 -12.76
C GLY A 197 -15.36 6.46 -12.86
N ILE A 198 -15.41 7.45 -11.96
CA ILE A 198 -14.34 8.45 -11.85
C ILE A 198 -12.99 7.75 -11.66
N THR A 199 -12.01 8.13 -12.48
CA THR A 199 -10.66 7.58 -12.45
C THR A 199 -9.65 8.69 -12.21
N ASP A 200 -8.80 8.51 -11.19
CA ASP A 200 -7.73 9.44 -10.85
C ASP A 200 -6.37 8.73 -11.08
N MET A 201 -5.54 9.27 -11.99
CA MET A 201 -4.17 8.86 -12.26
C MET A 201 -3.21 9.91 -11.69
N VAL A 202 -2.28 9.52 -10.83
CA VAL A 202 -1.37 10.42 -10.12
C VAL A 202 0.07 10.01 -10.35
N ILE A 203 0.80 10.82 -11.11
CA ILE A 203 2.24 10.65 -11.34
C ILE A 203 2.98 11.20 -10.13
N ILE A 204 3.63 10.32 -9.37
CA ILE A 204 4.40 10.67 -8.18
C ILE A 204 5.80 11.15 -8.57
N ASP A 205 6.47 10.38 -9.41
CA ASP A 205 7.80 10.66 -9.92
C ASP A 205 7.99 9.93 -11.26
N ASP A 206 9.22 9.92 -11.77
CA ASP A 206 9.54 9.32 -13.07
C ASP A 206 9.30 7.80 -13.13
N LYS A 207 9.14 7.15 -11.97
CA LYS A 207 9.01 5.71 -11.85
C LYS A 207 7.68 5.27 -11.27
N LYS A 208 6.90 6.14 -10.64
CA LYS A 208 5.71 5.73 -9.89
C LYS A 208 4.45 6.48 -10.31
N LEU A 209 3.41 5.70 -10.61
CA LEU A 209 2.05 6.13 -10.91
C LEU A 209 1.06 5.44 -9.97
N ILE A 210 0.16 6.20 -9.36
CA ILE A 210 -0.99 5.65 -8.61
C ILE A 210 -2.24 5.81 -9.48
N ILE A 211 -3.07 4.78 -9.54
CA ILE A 211 -4.34 4.81 -10.27
C ILE A 211 -5.45 4.37 -9.33
N MET A 212 -6.49 5.19 -9.20
CA MET A 212 -7.69 4.86 -8.46
C MET A 212 -8.87 4.84 -9.43
N VAL A 213 -9.53 3.70 -9.55
CA VAL A 213 -10.65 3.46 -10.46
C VAL A 213 -11.92 3.20 -9.66
N ARG A 214 -12.88 4.11 -9.73
CA ARG A 214 -14.19 3.93 -9.10
C ARG A 214 -15.01 2.87 -9.83
N ASP A 215 -15.92 2.24 -9.08
CA ASP A 215 -16.93 1.27 -9.56
C ASP A 215 -16.36 -0.08 -10.07
N ARG A 216 -15.03 -0.24 -10.07
CA ARG A 216 -14.34 -1.52 -10.16
C ARG A 216 -13.91 -1.98 -8.77
N GLY A 217 -14.39 -3.14 -8.32
CA GLY A 217 -14.08 -3.69 -6.99
C GLY A 217 -14.42 -2.73 -5.84
N HIS A 218 -15.36 -1.82 -6.10
CA HIS A 218 -15.79 -0.64 -5.35
C HIS A 218 -14.67 0.28 -4.82
N ALA A 219 -13.77 0.67 -5.74
CA ALA A 219 -12.59 1.55 -5.60
C ALA A 219 -11.26 0.78 -5.69
N LEU A 220 -11.01 0.19 -6.86
CA LEU A 220 -9.73 -0.41 -7.22
C LEU A 220 -8.63 0.64 -7.13
N SER A 221 -7.58 0.31 -6.37
CA SER A 221 -6.36 1.10 -6.29
C SER A 221 -5.20 0.30 -6.87
N MET A 222 -4.35 0.95 -7.65
CA MET A 222 -3.18 0.36 -8.27
C MET A 222 -1.97 1.28 -8.08
N GLU A 223 -0.81 0.68 -7.83
CA GLU A 223 0.49 1.33 -7.93
C GLU A 223 1.26 0.69 -9.09
N VAL A 224 1.72 1.51 -10.02
CA VAL A 224 2.60 1.11 -11.12
C VAL A 224 3.98 1.68 -10.85
N SER A 225 4.97 0.79 -10.67
CA SER A 225 6.37 1.13 -10.48
C SER A 225 7.21 0.67 -11.69
N LEU A 226 8.01 1.56 -12.24
CA LEU A 226 8.89 1.31 -13.39
C LEU A 226 10.31 1.00 -12.92
N ASN A 227 10.86 -0.13 -13.36
CA ASN A 227 12.24 -0.50 -13.13
C ASN A 227 12.83 -1.15 -14.39
N ASN A 228 13.82 -0.50 -14.98
CA ASN A 228 14.38 -0.87 -16.28
C ASN A 228 13.28 -0.97 -17.35
N ASP A 229 13.14 -2.11 -18.02
CA ASP A 229 12.09 -2.38 -19.03
C ASP A 229 10.84 -3.07 -18.44
N ILE A 230 10.73 -3.14 -17.11
CA ILE A 230 9.63 -3.82 -16.41
C ILE A 230 8.77 -2.81 -15.65
N ALA A 231 7.46 -2.92 -15.83
CA ALA A 231 6.46 -2.27 -15.01
C ALA A 231 5.88 -3.30 -14.03
N ARG A 232 5.99 -3.00 -12.73
CA ARG A 232 5.37 -3.78 -11.65
C ARG A 232 4.07 -3.10 -11.23
N ILE A 233 2.98 -3.85 -11.24
CA ILE A 233 1.63 -3.38 -10.91
C ILE A 233 1.20 -4.08 -9.62
N GLU A 234 1.06 -3.31 -8.55
CA GLU A 234 0.44 -3.75 -7.30
C GLU A 234 -0.98 -3.23 -7.25
N TYR A 235 -1.92 -4.04 -6.77
CA TYR A 235 -3.31 -3.62 -6.72
C TYR A 235 -4.02 -4.08 -5.45
N PHE A 236 -5.05 -3.31 -5.08
CA PHE A 236 -5.96 -3.59 -3.98
C PHE A 236 -7.41 -3.43 -4.43
N ILE A 237 -8.21 -4.46 -4.17
CA ILE A 237 -9.65 -4.53 -4.42
C ILE A 237 -10.36 -4.56 -3.05
N PRO A 238 -11.00 -3.45 -2.63
CA PRO A 238 -11.57 -3.33 -1.29
C PRO A 238 -12.89 -4.08 -1.08
N LYS A 239 -13.59 -4.45 -2.17
CA LYS A 239 -14.87 -5.17 -2.10
C LYS A 239 -14.82 -6.43 -2.96
N LEU A 240 -15.15 -7.57 -2.36
CA LEU A 240 -15.18 -8.87 -3.02
C LEU A 240 -16.54 -9.14 -3.67
N CYS A 241 -16.89 -8.40 -4.73
CA CYS A 241 -18.18 -8.56 -5.40
C CYS A 241 -18.37 -9.99 -5.95
N ASN A 242 -17.32 -10.54 -6.57
CA ASN A 242 -17.34 -11.88 -7.16
C ASN A 242 -16.01 -12.59 -6.92
N ILE A 243 -15.98 -13.53 -5.97
CA ILE A 243 -14.76 -14.24 -5.54
C ILE A 243 -14.15 -15.06 -6.68
N GLU A 244 -14.98 -15.69 -7.52
CA GLU A 244 -14.48 -16.50 -8.63
C GLU A 244 -13.77 -15.63 -9.67
N MET A 245 -14.36 -14.50 -10.04
CA MET A 245 -13.73 -13.53 -10.95
C MET A 245 -12.44 -12.98 -10.36
N ILE A 246 -12.46 -12.58 -9.08
CA ILE A 246 -11.27 -12.07 -8.39
C ILE A 246 -10.15 -13.10 -8.37
N ASN A 247 -10.47 -14.36 -8.06
CA ASN A 247 -9.48 -15.44 -8.03
C ASN A 247 -8.92 -15.77 -9.42
N ARG A 248 -9.52 -15.30 -10.52
CA ARG A 248 -8.97 -15.43 -11.88
C ARG A 248 -8.07 -14.24 -12.28
N LEU A 249 -8.00 -13.19 -11.47
CA LEU A 249 -7.14 -12.04 -11.75
C LEU A 249 -5.66 -12.42 -11.71
N PRO A 250 -4.84 -11.87 -12.62
CA PRO A 250 -3.41 -12.15 -12.68
C PRO A 250 -2.69 -11.68 -11.42
N GLY A 251 -1.91 -12.55 -10.80
CA GLY A 251 -1.09 -12.19 -9.63
C GLY A 251 -1.85 -12.05 -8.31
N VAL A 252 -3.13 -12.44 -8.26
CA VAL A 252 -3.97 -12.31 -7.07
C VAL A 252 -3.56 -13.28 -5.96
N ASN A 253 -3.50 -12.78 -4.74
CA ASN A 253 -3.52 -13.62 -3.55
C ASN A 253 -4.94 -14.18 -3.40
N LYS A 254 -5.10 -15.50 -3.48
CA LYS A 254 -6.42 -16.15 -3.49
C LYS A 254 -7.24 -15.74 -2.26
N VAL A 255 -8.50 -15.44 -2.49
CA VAL A 255 -9.47 -15.00 -1.47
C VAL A 255 -10.63 -15.98 -1.34
N ASN A 256 -11.31 -15.91 -0.21
CA ASN A 256 -12.51 -16.65 0.11
C ASN A 256 -13.58 -15.71 0.74
N LYS A 257 -14.71 -16.27 1.17
CA LYS A 257 -15.84 -15.52 1.73
C LYS A 257 -15.51 -14.73 3.01
N ASP A 258 -14.48 -15.15 3.74
CA ASP A 258 -14.06 -14.54 5.01
C ASP A 258 -12.99 -13.46 4.79
N SER A 259 -12.55 -13.25 3.54
CA SER A 259 -11.53 -12.26 3.19
C SER A 259 -12.09 -10.84 3.16
N VAL A 260 -11.34 -9.87 3.71
CA VAL A 260 -11.77 -8.46 3.78
C VAL A 260 -11.64 -7.72 2.44
N GLY A 261 -10.71 -8.16 1.59
CA GLY A 261 -10.40 -7.57 0.30
C GLY A 261 -9.24 -8.33 -0.37
N ALA A 262 -9.05 -8.12 -1.67
CA ALA A 262 -8.05 -8.84 -2.44
C ALA A 262 -6.86 -7.94 -2.80
N THR A 263 -5.66 -8.52 -2.79
CA THR A 263 -4.44 -7.87 -3.27
C THR A 263 -3.75 -8.75 -4.30
N GLY A 264 -2.94 -8.16 -5.14
CA GLY A 264 -2.10 -8.92 -6.05
C GLY A 264 -0.99 -8.08 -6.65
N VAL A 265 -0.08 -8.78 -7.31
CA VAL A 265 1.12 -8.21 -7.93
C VAL A 265 1.34 -8.89 -9.27
N MET A 266 1.54 -8.10 -10.31
CA MET A 266 1.97 -8.59 -11.62
C MET A 266 3.11 -7.74 -12.19
N GLU A 267 3.95 -8.35 -13.02
CA GLU A 267 5.05 -7.70 -13.72
C GLU A 267 4.88 -7.89 -15.23
N VAL A 268 5.08 -6.80 -15.98
CA VAL A 268 4.95 -6.78 -17.44
C VAL A 268 6.04 -5.93 -18.05
N LYS A 269 6.35 -6.13 -19.33
CA LYS A 269 7.20 -5.17 -20.05
C LYS A 269 6.50 -3.83 -20.16
N ILE A 270 7.26 -2.74 -20.12
CA ILE A 270 6.70 -1.38 -20.27
C ILE A 270 5.93 -1.24 -21.59
N SER A 271 6.40 -1.89 -22.66
CA SER A 271 5.70 -1.94 -23.97
C SER A 271 4.30 -2.55 -23.90
N ASP A 272 4.06 -3.50 -22.98
CA ASP A 272 2.80 -4.23 -22.83
C ASP A 272 1.90 -3.66 -21.73
N LEU A 273 2.40 -2.64 -21.00
CA LEU A 273 1.72 -2.03 -19.86
C LEU A 273 0.31 -1.53 -20.20
N PRO A 274 0.08 -0.73 -21.27
CA PRO A 274 -1.26 -0.21 -21.56
C PRO A 274 -2.28 -1.34 -21.77
N LYS A 275 -1.97 -2.30 -22.64
CA LYS A 275 -2.85 -3.42 -22.95
C LYS A 275 -3.14 -4.26 -21.70
N THR A 276 -2.12 -4.59 -20.93
CA THR A 276 -2.28 -5.46 -19.76
C THR A 276 -3.06 -4.77 -18.65
N LEU A 277 -2.76 -3.50 -18.39
CA LEU A 277 -3.45 -2.72 -17.37
C LEU A 277 -4.93 -2.54 -17.68
N PHE A 278 -5.29 -2.17 -18.91
CA PHE A 278 -6.69 -1.94 -19.28
C PHE A 278 -7.49 -3.24 -19.32
N ASN A 279 -6.90 -4.32 -19.83
CA ASN A 279 -7.50 -5.65 -19.76
C ASN A 279 -7.72 -6.07 -18.30
N PHE A 280 -6.73 -5.86 -17.43
CA PHE A 280 -6.88 -6.14 -16.00
C PHE A 280 -8.05 -5.37 -15.39
N ILE A 281 -8.12 -4.05 -15.58
CA ILE A 281 -9.22 -3.23 -15.04
C ILE A 281 -10.58 -3.75 -15.52
N SER A 282 -10.68 -4.16 -16.79
CA SER A 282 -11.93 -4.71 -17.35
C SER A 282 -12.36 -6.03 -16.72
N MET A 283 -11.41 -6.83 -16.19
CA MET A 283 -11.67 -8.09 -15.52
C MET A 283 -12.08 -7.92 -14.04
N VAL A 284 -11.79 -6.77 -13.44
CA VAL A 284 -12.16 -6.51 -12.03
C VAL A 284 -13.68 -6.42 -11.94
N PRO A 285 -14.34 -7.21 -11.08
CA PRO A 285 -15.79 -7.23 -10.99
C PRO A 285 -16.33 -5.89 -10.49
N THR A 286 -17.53 -5.59 -10.94
CA THR A 286 -18.35 -4.44 -10.54
C THR A 286 -19.37 -4.86 -9.48
N ASP A 287 -20.18 -3.91 -9.00
CA ASP A 287 -21.31 -4.25 -8.12
C ASP A 287 -22.39 -5.08 -8.84
N LEU A 288 -22.46 -5.03 -10.18
CA LEU A 288 -23.42 -5.83 -10.97
C LEU A 288 -23.05 -7.31 -11.00
N ASP A 289 -21.78 -7.65 -10.78
CA ASP A 289 -21.28 -9.02 -10.74
C ASP A 289 -21.51 -9.71 -9.38
N MET A 290 -22.15 -9.00 -8.44
CA MET A 290 -22.37 -9.48 -7.08
C MET A 290 -23.42 -10.58 -7.07
N PHE A 291 -23.00 -11.80 -6.75
CA PHE A 291 -23.93 -12.89 -6.51
C PHE A 291 -24.72 -12.63 -5.22
N ASN A 292 -26.05 -12.65 -5.30
CA ASN A 292 -26.87 -12.85 -4.11
C ASN A 292 -26.64 -14.27 -3.61
N TYR A 293 -25.78 -14.45 -2.61
CA TYR A 293 -25.55 -15.77 -1.98
C TYR A 293 -26.83 -16.41 -1.43
N THR A 294 -27.91 -15.66 -1.26
CA THR A 294 -29.25 -16.17 -0.94
C THR A 294 -29.82 -17.12 -1.99
N ASP A 295 -29.43 -16.97 -3.27
CA ASP A 295 -29.96 -17.80 -4.35
C ASP A 295 -29.29 -19.18 -4.41
N LEU A 296 -28.05 -19.31 -3.92
CA LEU A 296 -27.34 -20.58 -3.82
C LEU A 296 -27.84 -21.45 -2.66
N ASP A 297 -28.22 -20.84 -1.54
CA ASP A 297 -28.84 -21.57 -0.42
C ASP A 297 -30.27 -22.02 -0.75
N MET A 298 -31.02 -21.24 -1.54
CA MET A 298 -32.29 -21.72 -2.10
C MET A 298 -32.08 -22.85 -3.12
N PHE A 299 -31.13 -22.73 -4.05
CA PHE A 299 -30.87 -23.80 -5.03
C PHE A 299 -30.42 -25.12 -4.39
N ASN A 300 -29.72 -25.07 -3.26
CA ASN A 300 -29.29 -26.25 -2.53
C ASN A 300 -30.37 -26.82 -1.59
N SER A 301 -31.38 -26.05 -1.20
CA SER A 301 -32.51 -26.55 -0.41
C SER A 301 -33.59 -27.26 -1.25
N TYR A 302 -33.66 -26.97 -2.56
CA TYR A 302 -34.51 -27.72 -3.51
C TYR A 302 -33.86 -29.01 -4.05
N ARG A 303 -32.62 -29.33 -3.63
CA ARG A 303 -31.88 -30.55 -4.02
C ARG A 303 -31.68 -31.55 -2.87
N ARG A 304 -32.40 -31.41 -1.76
CA ARG A 304 -32.45 -32.42 -0.69
C ARG A 304 -33.82 -33.09 -0.62
#